data_AF-A0A915PDY1-F1
#
_entry.id   AF-A0A915PDY1-F1
#
_cell.length_a   1.000
_cell.length_b   1.000
_cell.length_c   1.000
_cell.angle_alpha   90.00
_cell.angle_beta   90.00
_cell.angle_gamma   90.00
#
_symmetry.space_group_name_H-M   'P 1'
#
loop_
_entity.id
_entity.type
_entity.pdbx_description
1 polymer ?
#
loop_
_entity_poly.entity_id
_entity_poly.type
_entity_poly.pdbx_seq_one_letter_code
_entity_poly.pdbx_strand_id
1 'polypeptide(L)'
;MLLGNLSNLAELHPVLYKHFNGLPIMNVAVGIAKELDKLANGKSKEKPSKESLNSLSVFIYRLERLCDSWLNTGHCSNVPDRLRLLYSFLCALMAKLDFLCEDYLSSLRFCDEGLLKDHDLEDESLSKFASQLCPTAPPPLPNSLPIQIEQLPSLEFFYKNYYLPGLPLIINGMVNGWPAFAKMEEKIYWKFF
;
A
#
# COMPACT_ATOMS: atom_id res chain seq x y z
N MET A 1 8.33 -15.26 -6.75
CA MET A 1 9.24 -14.75 -5.70
C MET A 1 8.36 -14.08 -4.66
N LEU A 2 8.57 -14.33 -3.37
CA LEU A 2 7.67 -13.85 -2.31
C LEU A 2 8.11 -12.47 -1.81
N LEU A 3 7.17 -11.70 -1.24
CA LEU A 3 7.51 -10.62 -0.30
C LEU A 3 8.64 -11.10 0.61
N GLY A 4 9.64 -10.23 0.82
CA GLY A 4 10.87 -10.53 1.55
C GLY A 4 10.63 -11.06 2.98
N ASN A 5 11.70 -11.20 3.76
CA ASN A 5 11.57 -11.66 5.14
C ASN A 5 10.92 -10.55 5.99
N LEU A 6 9.62 -10.69 6.26
CA LEU A 6 8.81 -9.67 6.93
C LEU A 6 9.11 -9.62 8.44
N SER A 7 9.54 -10.74 9.03
CA SER A 7 9.98 -10.77 10.41
C SER A 7 11.27 -9.98 10.61
N ASN A 8 12.23 -10.07 9.68
CA ASN A 8 13.43 -9.23 9.69
C ASN A 8 13.08 -7.75 9.53
N LEU A 9 12.17 -7.41 8.61
CA LEU A 9 11.70 -6.03 8.44
C LEU A 9 11.13 -5.48 9.76
N ALA A 10 10.30 -6.26 10.43
CA ALA A 10 9.68 -5.88 11.69
C ALA A 10 10.71 -5.65 12.82
N GLU A 11 11.77 -6.46 12.86
CA GLU A 11 12.81 -6.44 13.89
C GLU A 11 13.93 -5.43 13.62
N LEU A 12 14.22 -5.13 12.36
CA LEU A 12 15.35 -4.29 11.96
C LEU A 12 14.94 -2.87 11.53
N HIS A 13 13.69 -2.67 11.08
CA HIS A 13 13.25 -1.37 10.59
C HIS A 13 13.27 -0.35 11.74
N PRO A 14 14.06 0.74 11.65
CA PRO A 14 14.33 1.64 12.79
C PRO A 14 13.07 2.22 13.44
N VAL A 15 12.10 2.63 12.62
CA VAL A 15 10.84 3.22 13.09
C VAL A 15 9.92 2.16 13.73
N LEU A 16 9.74 1.00 13.10
CA LEU A 16 8.92 -0.08 13.63
C LEU A 16 9.45 -0.56 14.99
N TYR A 17 10.76 -0.81 15.04
CA TYR A 17 11.42 -1.25 16.26
C TYR A 17 11.31 -0.19 17.36
N LYS A 18 11.70 1.06 17.08
CA LYS A 18 11.72 2.12 18.10
C LYS A 18 10.35 2.41 18.70
N HIS A 19 9.29 2.38 17.89
CA HIS A 19 7.97 2.86 18.31
C HIS A 19 6.98 1.76 18.68
N PHE A 20 7.17 0.53 18.18
CA PHE A 20 6.19 -0.54 18.37
C PHE A 20 6.78 -1.80 19.00
N ASN A 21 8.10 -1.95 19.11
CA ASN A 21 8.69 -3.12 19.75
C ASN A 21 8.17 -3.32 21.18
N GLY A 22 7.81 -4.55 21.52
CA GLY A 22 7.24 -4.92 22.81
C GLY A 22 5.75 -4.59 22.98
N LEU A 23 5.13 -3.81 22.08
CA LEU A 23 3.68 -3.57 22.13
C LEU A 23 2.91 -4.83 21.72
N PRO A 24 1.72 -5.09 22.31
CA PRO A 24 0.93 -6.28 22.01
C PRO A 24 0.63 -6.46 20.51
N ILE A 25 0.26 -5.38 19.82
CA ILE A 25 -0.02 -5.40 18.38
C ILE A 25 1.18 -5.85 17.55
N MET A 26 2.37 -5.34 17.89
CA MET A 26 3.59 -5.65 17.17
C MET A 26 4.08 -7.06 17.47
N ASN A 27 3.96 -7.51 18.72
CA ASN A 27 4.35 -8.88 19.10
C ASN A 27 3.52 -9.91 18.34
N VAL A 28 2.21 -9.67 18.18
CA VAL A 28 1.33 -10.53 17.37
C VAL A 28 1.73 -10.45 15.90
N ALA A 29 1.93 -9.25 15.35
CA ALA A 29 2.31 -9.07 13.94
C ALA A 29 3.66 -9.74 13.60
N VAL A 30 4.67 -9.62 14.47
CA VAL A 30 5.98 -10.29 14.34
C VAL A 30 5.81 -11.81 14.42
N GLY A 31 4.96 -12.31 15.33
CA GLY A 31 4.65 -13.74 15.42
C GLY A 31 4.06 -14.28 14.12
N ILE A 32 3.09 -13.56 13.55
CA ILE A 32 2.47 -13.89 12.26
C ILE A 32 3.52 -13.82 11.14
N ALA A 33 4.36 -12.78 11.11
CA ALA A 33 5.42 -12.62 10.12
C ALA A 33 6.37 -13.81 10.11
N LYS A 34 6.80 -14.29 11.28
CA LYS A 34 7.68 -15.47 11.42
C LYS A 34 7.03 -16.73 10.87
N GLU A 35 5.75 -16.94 11.15
CA GLU A 35 5.02 -18.10 10.61
C GLU A 35 4.85 -18.00 9.08
N LEU A 36 4.47 -16.83 8.55
CA LEU A 36 4.39 -16.61 7.10
C LEU A 36 5.74 -16.78 6.40
N ASP A 37 6.83 -16.28 6.98
CA ASP A 37 8.18 -16.44 6.46
C ASP A 37 8.63 -17.91 6.47
N LYS A 38 8.27 -18.68 7.50
CA LYS A 38 8.53 -20.13 7.55
C LYS A 38 7.75 -20.88 6.46
N LEU A 39 6.46 -20.57 6.30
CA LEU A 39 5.61 -21.19 5.27
C LEU A 39 6.12 -20.85 3.86
N ALA A 40 6.57 -19.61 3.65
CA ALA A 40 7.18 -19.15 2.40
C ALA A 40 8.52 -19.84 2.09
N ASN A 41 9.35 -20.11 3.10
CA ASN A 41 10.67 -20.70 2.97
C ASN A 41 10.69 -22.25 3.09
N GLY A 42 9.55 -22.86 3.40
CA GLY A 42 9.44 -24.29 3.61
C GLY A 42 9.85 -25.09 2.38
N LYS A 43 10.93 -25.88 2.49
CA LYS A 43 11.41 -26.86 1.48
C LYS A 43 10.44 -28.05 1.24
N SER A 44 9.25 -28.03 1.83
CA SER A 44 8.27 -29.10 1.69
C SER A 44 7.43 -28.88 0.45
N LYS A 45 7.26 -29.93 -0.37
CA LYS A 45 6.33 -29.94 -1.51
C LYS A 45 4.85 -29.88 -1.07
N GLU A 46 4.56 -29.85 0.22
CA GLU A 46 3.19 -29.74 0.74
C GLU A 46 2.78 -28.28 0.87
N LYS A 47 1.69 -27.93 0.19
CA LYS A 47 1.04 -26.62 0.34
C LYS A 47 0.70 -26.39 1.83
N PRO A 48 0.85 -25.15 2.33
CA PRO A 48 0.38 -24.80 3.68
C PRO A 48 -1.08 -25.20 3.85
N SER A 49 -1.43 -25.82 4.98
CA SER A 49 -2.81 -26.22 5.24
C SER A 49 -3.70 -24.98 5.33
N LYS A 50 -4.88 -25.04 4.70
CA LYS A 50 -5.87 -23.94 4.74
C LYS A 50 -6.28 -23.57 6.17
N GLU A 51 -6.26 -24.53 7.10
CA GLU A 51 -6.60 -24.30 8.50
C GLU A 51 -5.56 -23.44 9.23
N SER A 52 -4.26 -23.68 9.00
CA SER A 52 -3.20 -22.86 9.59
C SER A 52 -3.24 -21.43 9.05
N LEU A 53 -3.49 -21.25 7.75
CA LEU A 53 -3.62 -19.94 7.12
C LEU A 53 -4.87 -19.18 7.59
N ASN A 54 -6.01 -19.88 7.75
CA ASN A 54 -7.25 -19.28 8.26
C ASN A 54 -7.13 -18.82 9.73
N SER A 55 -6.37 -19.53 10.55
CA SER A 55 -6.12 -19.09 11.93
C SER A 55 -5.34 -17.77 11.95
N LEU A 56 -4.28 -17.68 11.13
CA LEU A 56 -3.49 -16.46 11.00
C LEU A 56 -4.32 -15.29 10.46
N SER A 57 -5.14 -15.54 9.44
CA SER A 57 -5.97 -14.52 8.76
C SER A 57 -6.85 -13.76 9.75
N VAL A 58 -7.52 -14.47 10.66
CA VAL A 58 -8.43 -13.84 11.64
C VAL A 58 -7.71 -12.83 12.52
N PHE A 59 -6.49 -13.15 12.98
CA PHE A 59 -5.73 -12.23 13.83
C PHE A 59 -5.27 -11.01 13.05
N ILE A 60 -4.72 -11.21 11.86
CA ILE A 60 -4.16 -10.10 11.10
C ILE A 60 -5.24 -9.15 10.56
N TYR A 61 -6.39 -9.66 10.10
CA TYR A 61 -7.53 -8.84 9.71
C TYR A 61 -8.03 -7.97 10.87
N ARG A 62 -7.99 -8.48 12.11
CA ARG A 62 -8.36 -7.69 13.29
C ARG A 62 -7.36 -6.57 13.57
N LEU A 63 -6.05 -6.84 13.42
CA LEU A 63 -5.01 -5.84 13.63
C LEU A 63 -5.05 -4.75 12.56
N GLU A 64 -5.21 -5.15 11.29
CA GLU A 64 -5.34 -4.25 10.15
C GLU A 64 -6.52 -3.31 10.35
N ARG A 65 -7.72 -3.84 10.62
CA ARG A 65 -8.92 -3.02 10.86
C ARG A 65 -8.78 -2.06 12.04
N LEU A 66 -8.11 -2.49 13.11
CA LEU A 66 -7.83 -1.62 14.23
C LEU A 66 -6.92 -0.46 13.81
N CYS A 67 -5.86 -0.74 13.07
CA CYS A 67 -4.95 0.29 12.56
C CYS A 67 -5.63 1.22 11.56
N ASP A 68 -6.41 0.69 10.63
CA ASP A 68 -7.19 1.48 9.67
C ASP A 68 -8.11 2.46 10.41
N SER A 69 -8.79 2.01 11.47
CA SER A 69 -9.62 2.88 12.29
C SER A 69 -8.84 4.05 12.91
N TRP A 70 -7.59 3.85 13.31
CA TRP A 70 -6.72 4.92 13.83
C TRP A 70 -6.26 5.90 12.75
N LEU A 71 -6.07 5.42 11.52
CA LEU A 71 -5.69 6.27 10.39
C LEU A 71 -6.86 7.13 9.89
N ASN A 72 -8.09 6.65 10.06
CA ASN A 72 -9.30 7.32 9.57
C ASN A 72 -9.99 8.21 10.62
N THR A 73 -9.37 8.41 11.80
CA THR A 73 -9.83 9.41 12.78
C THR A 73 -9.13 10.75 12.59
N GLY A 74 -9.88 11.74 12.11
CA GLY A 74 -9.43 13.14 11.98
C GLY A 74 -8.82 13.49 10.61
N HIS A 75 -8.18 14.65 10.54
CA HIS A 75 -7.59 15.14 9.29
C HIS A 75 -6.34 14.34 8.91
N CYS A 76 -6.23 13.93 7.63
CA CYS A 76 -5.17 13.01 7.17
C CYS A 76 -3.75 13.50 7.49
N SER A 77 -3.50 14.81 7.42
CA SER A 77 -2.20 15.43 7.74
C SER A 77 -1.76 15.30 9.20
N ASN A 78 -2.70 15.00 10.12
CA ASN A 78 -2.43 14.82 11.54
C ASN A 78 -2.09 13.38 11.90
N VAL A 79 -2.29 12.45 10.98
CA VAL A 79 -1.96 11.04 11.18
C VAL A 79 -0.43 10.88 11.21
N PRO A 80 0.15 10.34 12.29
CA PRO A 80 1.59 10.12 12.37
C PRO A 80 2.11 9.11 11.34
N ASP A 81 3.23 9.43 10.68
CA ASP A 81 3.85 8.56 9.67
C ASP A 81 4.16 7.16 10.20
N ARG A 82 4.55 7.04 11.48
CA ARG A 82 4.76 5.74 12.14
C ARG A 82 3.52 4.84 12.13
N LEU A 83 2.31 5.40 12.21
CA LEU A 83 1.07 4.61 12.17
C LEU A 83 0.75 4.19 10.73
N ARG A 84 1.04 5.07 9.75
CA ARG A 84 0.95 4.71 8.33
C ARG A 84 1.90 3.57 7.99
N LEU A 85 3.15 3.63 8.47
CA LEU A 85 4.13 2.55 8.31
C LEU A 85 3.68 1.24 8.98
N LEU A 86 3.14 1.29 10.20
CA LEU A 86 2.59 0.09 10.86
C LEU A 86 1.47 -0.52 10.01
N TYR A 87 0.58 0.31 9.45
CA TYR A 87 -0.48 -0.14 8.58
C TYR A 87 0.06 -0.79 7.29
N SER A 88 0.99 -0.14 6.59
CA SER A 88 1.65 -0.70 5.40
C SER A 88 2.34 -2.04 5.70
N PHE A 89 2.93 -2.19 6.89
CA PHE A 89 3.49 -3.47 7.34
C PHE A 89 2.43 -4.56 7.52
N LEU A 90 1.28 -4.23 8.12
CA LEU A 90 0.15 -5.17 8.25
C LEU A 90 -0.43 -5.55 6.89
N CYS A 91 -0.55 -4.59 5.96
CA CYS A 91 -0.92 -4.83 4.58
C CYS A 91 0.05 -5.78 3.87
N ALA A 92 1.36 -5.65 4.09
CA ALA A 92 2.34 -6.58 3.51
C ALA A 92 2.19 -8.00 4.06
N LEU A 93 1.90 -8.16 5.34
CA LEU A 93 1.60 -9.48 5.92
C LEU A 93 0.32 -10.08 5.32
N MET A 94 -0.72 -9.26 5.12
CA MET A 94 -1.97 -9.65 4.43
C MET A 94 -1.71 -10.08 2.99
N ALA A 95 -0.96 -9.26 2.24
CA ALA A 95 -0.59 -9.55 0.86
C ALA A 95 0.17 -10.87 0.77
N LYS A 96 1.13 -11.12 1.68
CA LYS A 96 1.88 -12.38 1.72
C LYS A 96 1.00 -13.59 2.08
N LEU A 97 0.07 -13.42 3.04
CA LEU A 97 -0.90 -14.45 3.41
C LEU A 97 -1.78 -14.84 2.21
N ASP A 98 -2.41 -13.87 1.56
CA ASP A 98 -3.33 -14.11 0.45
C ASP A 98 -2.60 -14.69 -0.77
N PHE A 99 -1.35 -14.28 -0.99
CA PHE A 99 -0.49 -14.91 -1.99
C PHE A 99 -0.26 -16.40 -1.72
N LEU A 100 0.02 -16.78 -0.46
CA LEU A 100 0.17 -18.19 -0.07
C LEU A 100 -1.15 -18.97 -0.19
N CYS A 101 -2.29 -18.28 -0.11
CA CYS A 101 -3.62 -18.83 -0.40
C CYS A 101 -3.96 -18.90 -1.90
N GLU A 102 -3.06 -18.45 -2.79
CA GLU A 102 -3.27 -18.31 -4.24
C GLU A 102 -4.37 -17.31 -4.63
N ASP A 103 -4.74 -16.39 -3.72
CA ASP A 103 -5.64 -15.27 -3.99
C ASP A 103 -4.82 -14.02 -4.36
N TYR A 104 -4.32 -14.00 -5.59
CA TYR A 104 -3.44 -12.94 -6.09
C TYR A 104 -4.14 -11.59 -6.21
N LEU A 105 -5.47 -11.58 -6.43
CA LEU A 105 -6.23 -10.34 -6.54
C LEU A 105 -6.35 -9.66 -5.18
N SER A 106 -6.72 -10.42 -4.14
CA SER A 106 -6.76 -9.87 -2.77
C SER A 106 -5.36 -9.50 -2.29
N SER A 107 -4.34 -10.30 -2.64
CA SER A 107 -2.93 -9.97 -2.39
C SER A 107 -2.51 -8.63 -3.00
N LEU A 108 -2.86 -8.37 -4.27
CA LEU A 108 -2.58 -7.10 -4.94
C LEU A 108 -3.32 -5.94 -4.29
N ARG A 109 -4.61 -6.13 -3.94
CA ARG A 109 -5.39 -5.11 -3.23
C ARG A 109 -4.75 -4.68 -1.92
N PHE A 110 -4.21 -5.61 -1.14
CA PHE A 110 -3.49 -5.25 0.09
C PHE A 110 -2.19 -4.51 -0.18
N CYS A 111 -1.50 -4.79 -1.29
CA CYS A 111 -0.35 -3.96 -1.69
C CYS A 111 -0.79 -2.52 -1.97
N ASP A 112 -1.87 -2.34 -2.74
CA ASP A 112 -2.42 -1.03 -3.07
C ASP A 112 -2.84 -0.26 -1.81
N GLU A 113 -3.55 -0.90 -0.89
CA GLU A 113 -3.95 -0.27 0.39
C GLU A 113 -2.75 0.19 1.21
N GLY A 114 -1.68 -0.63 1.30
CA GLY A 114 -0.46 -0.27 2.01
C GLY A 114 0.28 0.90 1.37
N LEU A 115 0.34 0.95 0.03
CA LEU A 115 0.97 2.03 -0.74
C LEU A 115 0.15 3.33 -0.70
N LEU A 116 -1.19 3.24 -0.74
CA LEU A 116 -2.09 4.40 -0.66
C LEU A 116 -1.97 5.18 0.64
N LYS A 117 -1.53 4.54 1.72
CA LYS A 117 -1.26 5.20 3.00
C LYS A 117 0.16 5.76 3.09
N ASP A 118 0.81 6.01 1.95
CA ASP A 118 1.99 6.87 1.81
C ASP A 118 3.27 6.29 2.46
N HIS A 119 3.36 4.96 2.54
CA HIS A 119 4.59 4.28 2.94
C HIS A 119 4.79 3.00 2.14
N ASP A 120 5.75 3.03 1.21
CA ASP A 120 6.38 1.80 0.76
C ASP A 120 7.28 1.28 1.90
N LEU A 121 7.49 -0.03 1.90
CA LEU A 121 8.39 -0.70 2.83
C LEU A 121 9.84 -0.60 2.32
N GLU A 122 10.80 -1.06 3.11
CA GLU A 122 12.22 -1.03 2.73
C GLU A 122 12.45 -1.58 1.32
N ASP A 123 13.33 -0.91 0.58
CA ASP A 123 13.71 -1.22 -0.80
C ASP A 123 12.54 -1.35 -1.78
N GLU A 124 11.46 -0.60 -1.59
CA GLU A 124 10.27 -0.62 -2.46
C GLU A 124 9.63 -2.02 -2.51
N SER A 125 9.73 -2.77 -1.42
CA SER A 125 9.39 -4.19 -1.41
C SER A 125 7.90 -4.46 -1.66
N LEU A 126 7.00 -3.52 -1.31
CA LEU A 126 5.57 -3.69 -1.54
C LEU A 126 5.21 -3.35 -2.99
N SER A 127 5.73 -2.27 -3.56
CA SER A 127 5.48 -1.89 -4.96
C SER A 127 6.12 -2.86 -5.96
N LYS A 128 7.32 -3.37 -5.68
CA LYS A 128 7.95 -4.44 -6.48
C LYS A 128 7.11 -5.71 -6.45
N PHE A 129 6.56 -6.07 -5.30
CA PHE A 129 5.68 -7.24 -5.19
C PHE A 129 4.37 -7.03 -5.96
N ALA A 130 3.71 -5.88 -5.80
CA ALA A 130 2.51 -5.51 -6.56
C ALA A 130 2.72 -5.58 -8.07
N SER A 131 3.85 -5.06 -8.55
CA SER A 131 4.23 -5.08 -9.97
C SER A 131 4.40 -6.50 -10.53
N GLN A 132 4.72 -7.49 -9.68
CA GLN A 132 4.82 -8.89 -10.09
C GLN A 132 3.46 -9.60 -10.09
N LEU A 133 2.52 -9.17 -9.24
CA LEU A 133 1.16 -9.69 -9.19
C LEU A 133 0.30 -9.16 -10.33
N CYS A 134 0.54 -7.91 -10.74
CA CYS A 134 -0.17 -7.30 -11.84
C CYS A 134 0.40 -7.82 -13.18
N PRO A 135 -0.41 -8.47 -14.03
CA PRO A 135 0.01 -8.72 -15.40
C PRO A 135 0.29 -7.36 -16.08
N THR A 136 1.29 -7.35 -16.97
CA THR A 136 1.73 -6.17 -17.75
C THR A 136 0.60 -5.20 -18.02
N ALA A 137 0.85 -3.91 -17.75
CA ALA A 137 -0.11 -2.83 -17.90
C ALA A 137 -1.01 -3.05 -19.13
N PRO A 138 -2.34 -2.95 -18.98
CA PRO A 138 -3.24 -3.21 -20.08
C PRO A 138 -2.81 -2.36 -21.28
N PRO A 139 -2.76 -2.94 -22.49
CA PRO A 139 -2.41 -2.16 -23.67
C PRO A 139 -3.37 -0.97 -23.77
N PRO A 140 -2.91 0.16 -24.32
CA PRO A 140 -3.77 1.32 -24.52
C PRO A 140 -5.06 0.87 -25.21
N LEU A 141 -6.21 1.33 -24.71
CA LEU A 141 -7.48 1.01 -25.35
C LEU A 141 -7.42 1.48 -26.82
N PRO A 142 -7.94 0.68 -27.77
CA PRO A 142 -7.94 1.04 -29.20
C PRO A 142 -8.60 2.39 -29.49
N ASN A 143 -9.48 2.84 -28.58
CA ASN A 143 -10.23 4.09 -28.65
C ASN A 143 -9.63 5.19 -27.76
N SER A 144 -8.34 5.13 -27.47
CA SER A 144 -7.67 6.19 -26.71
C SER A 144 -7.75 7.50 -27.51
N LEU A 145 -8.64 8.39 -27.08
CA LEU A 145 -8.75 9.73 -27.62
C LEU A 145 -7.60 10.58 -27.08
N PRO A 146 -7.06 11.51 -27.87
CA PRO A 146 -6.12 12.50 -27.34
C PRO A 146 -6.80 13.29 -26.22
N ILE A 147 -6.27 13.17 -25.01
CA ILE A 147 -6.77 13.90 -23.84
C ILE A 147 -6.15 15.30 -23.87
N GLN A 148 -6.99 16.33 -23.73
CA GLN A 148 -6.50 17.70 -23.65
C GLN A 148 -5.82 17.95 -22.30
N ILE A 149 -4.82 18.83 -22.31
CA ILE A 149 -4.05 19.19 -21.12
C ILE A 149 -4.25 20.68 -20.88
N GLU A 150 -4.78 21.04 -19.72
CA GLU A 150 -4.99 22.42 -19.31
C GLU A 150 -4.15 22.74 -18.06
N GLN A 151 -3.60 23.95 -17.98
CA GLN A 151 -2.82 24.41 -16.84
C GLN A 151 -3.72 25.21 -15.90
N LEU A 152 -4.11 24.61 -14.76
CA LEU A 152 -4.94 25.26 -13.73
C LEU A 152 -6.11 26.11 -14.31
N PRO A 153 -7.02 25.52 -15.11
CA PRO A 153 -8.15 26.27 -15.65
C PRO A 153 -9.04 26.80 -14.53
N SER A 154 -9.75 27.90 -14.78
CA SER A 154 -10.80 28.33 -13.84
C SER A 154 -11.88 27.26 -13.73
N LEU A 155 -12.52 27.16 -12.56
CA LEU A 155 -13.60 26.19 -12.33
C LEU A 155 -14.73 26.36 -13.36
N GLU A 156 -15.06 27.60 -13.71
CA GLU A 156 -16.09 27.91 -14.70
C GLU A 156 -15.70 27.41 -16.11
N PHE A 157 -14.44 27.59 -16.51
CA PHE A 157 -13.95 27.10 -17.79
C PHE A 157 -13.93 25.57 -17.84
N PHE A 158 -13.43 24.92 -16.79
CA PHE A 158 -13.47 23.47 -16.66
C PHE A 158 -14.90 22.93 -16.74
N TYR A 159 -15.82 23.54 -15.99
CA TYR A 159 -17.19 23.08 -15.88
C TYR A 159 -17.93 23.15 -17.22
N LYS A 160 -17.81 24.28 -17.93
CA LYS A 160 -18.49 24.50 -19.22
C LYS A 160 -17.91 23.68 -20.36
N ASN A 161 -16.59 23.56 -20.44
CA ASN A 161 -15.92 23.02 -21.63
C ASN A 161 -15.57 21.53 -21.53
N TYR A 162 -15.48 20.95 -20.33
CA TYR A 162 -15.06 19.56 -20.14
C TYR A 162 -16.03 18.75 -19.29
N TYR A 163 -16.44 19.27 -18.13
CA TYR A 163 -17.33 18.52 -17.23
C TYR A 163 -18.73 18.31 -17.82
N LEU A 164 -19.43 19.39 -18.21
CA LEU A 164 -20.77 19.28 -18.82
C LEU A 164 -20.77 18.47 -20.13
N PRO A 165 -19.79 18.62 -21.03
CA PRO A 165 -19.71 17.81 -22.24
C PRO A 165 -19.24 16.36 -22.03
N GLY A 166 -18.79 16.00 -20.82
CA GLY A 166 -18.27 14.66 -20.51
C GLY A 166 -16.94 14.33 -21.20
N LEU A 167 -16.11 15.34 -21.46
CA LEU A 167 -14.83 15.17 -22.16
C LEU A 167 -13.69 14.93 -21.17
N PRO A 168 -12.77 13.99 -21.45
CA PRO A 168 -11.60 13.76 -20.61
C PRO A 168 -10.63 14.94 -20.69
N LEU A 169 -10.07 15.34 -19.55
CA LEU A 169 -9.10 16.42 -19.41
C LEU A 169 -8.02 16.04 -18.39
N ILE A 170 -6.76 16.36 -18.67
CA ILE A 170 -5.67 16.37 -17.69
C ILE A 170 -5.50 17.82 -17.21
N ILE A 171 -5.58 18.03 -15.90
CA ILE A 171 -5.32 19.34 -15.29
C ILE A 171 -3.94 19.32 -14.64
N ASN A 172 -3.02 20.10 -15.19
CA ASN A 172 -1.70 20.31 -14.60
C ASN A 172 -1.73 21.42 -13.56
N GLY A 173 -0.81 21.36 -12.59
CA GLY A 173 -0.60 22.38 -11.57
C GLY A 173 -1.57 22.35 -10.37
N MET A 174 -2.65 21.55 -10.41
CA MET A 174 -3.58 21.40 -9.27
C MET A 174 -2.88 20.92 -7.99
N VAL A 175 -1.95 19.98 -8.12
CA VAL A 175 -1.21 19.40 -6.99
C VAL A 175 -0.38 20.46 -6.25
N ASN A 176 0.18 21.44 -6.98
CA ASN A 176 1.04 22.48 -6.41
C ASN A 176 0.27 23.43 -5.47
N GLY A 177 -1.04 23.57 -5.67
CA GLY A 177 -1.90 24.38 -4.80
C GLY A 177 -2.62 23.57 -3.72
N TRP A 178 -2.41 22.26 -3.67
CA TRP A 178 -3.21 21.36 -2.84
C TRP A 178 -2.64 21.29 -1.40
N PRO A 179 -3.42 21.65 -0.36
CA PRO A 179 -2.90 21.81 1.01
C PRO A 179 -2.23 20.57 1.61
N ALA A 180 -2.61 19.37 1.16
CA ALA A 180 -2.00 18.11 1.58
C ALA A 180 -0.52 17.97 1.17
N PHE A 181 -0.09 18.63 0.09
CA PHE A 181 1.30 18.57 -0.41
C PHE A 181 2.20 19.68 0.15
N ALA A 182 1.63 20.72 0.78
CA ALA A 182 2.41 21.77 1.44
C ALA A 182 3.29 21.24 2.59
N LYS A 183 2.94 20.09 3.18
CA LYS A 183 3.72 19.41 4.22
C LYS A 183 4.93 18.65 3.67
N MET A 184 4.97 18.41 2.36
CA MET A 184 5.99 17.58 1.70
C MET A 184 7.19 18.36 1.17
N GLU A 185 7.16 19.71 1.18
CA GLU A 185 8.24 20.55 0.64
C GLU A 185 9.58 20.39 1.38
N GLU A 186 9.60 19.88 2.62
CA GLU A 186 10.86 19.70 3.34
C GLU A 186 11.69 18.50 2.86
N LYS A 187 11.12 17.51 2.14
CA LYS A 187 11.89 16.30 1.74
C LYS A 187 11.30 15.56 0.54
N ILE A 188 11.36 16.09 -0.69
CA ILE A 188 11.28 15.19 -1.86
C ILE A 188 12.30 15.58 -2.94
N TYR A 189 13.33 14.75 -3.09
CA TYR A 189 14.12 14.64 -4.32
C TYR A 189 13.35 13.75 -5.29
N TRP A 190 12.63 14.34 -6.24
CA TRP A 190 12.08 13.58 -7.36
C TRP A 190 13.20 13.30 -8.38
N LYS A 191 13.68 12.05 -8.45
CA LYS A 191 14.36 11.53 -9.64
C LYS A 191 13.32 10.81 -10.50
N PHE A 192 12.86 11.48 -11.55
CA PHE A 192 12.12 10.83 -12.62
C PHE A 192 13.11 10.04 -13.49
N PHE A 193 12.81 8.75 -13.73
CA PHE A 193 13.39 7.97 -14.83
C PHE A 193 12.48 8.04 -16.05
#